data_AF-A0AA39E5A4-F1
#
_entry.id   AF-A0AA39E5A4-F1
#
_cell.length_a   1.000
_cell.length_b   1.000
_cell.length_c   1.000
_cell.angle_alpha   90.00
_cell.angle_beta   90.00
_cell.angle_gamma   90.00
#
_symmetry.space_group_name_H-M   'P 1'
#
loop_
_entity.id
_entity.type
_entity.pdbx_description
1 polymer ?
#
loop_
_entity_poly.entity_id
_entity_poly.type
_entity_poly.pdbx_seq_one_letter_code
_entity_poly.pdbx_strand_id
1 'polypeptide(L)'
;MAVYNAGIAQLHSNTLSLLHIFMVSFFLSLKIPSANSSLSFSFNNFDPNGHQIHFEEQASYSGDKAIHLTRNQNFSYGDGLGFFLAPNGTQLPLDVTGGSGLGLVSNNQQALNSTGNHFFIVEFDTFPNAWDPKHDHVGININSMKFVENMTWLSHILE
;
A
#
# COMPACT_ATOMS: atom_id res chain seq x y z
N MET A 1 -3.91 -0.46 11.03
CA MET A 1 -3.91 -0.28 9.56
C MET A 1 -5.30 0.09 9.08
N ALA A 2 -5.44 0.85 7.98
CA ALA A 2 -6.72 1.00 7.29
C ALA A 2 -6.59 0.45 5.87
N VAL A 3 -7.49 -0.44 5.46
CA VAL A 3 -7.48 -1.06 4.12
C VAL A 3 -8.75 -0.68 3.38
N TYR A 4 -8.59 -0.13 2.18
CA TYR A 4 -9.72 0.17 1.28
C TYR A 4 -9.78 -0.84 0.15
N ASN A 5 -10.90 -1.56 0.05
CA ASN A 5 -11.13 -2.46 -1.08
C ASN A 5 -11.89 -1.72 -2.19
N ALA A 6 -11.12 -1.14 -3.12
CA ALA A 6 -11.67 -0.66 -4.38
C ALA A 6 -11.97 -1.88 -5.27
N GLY A 7 -13.12 -2.52 -5.08
CA GLY A 7 -13.58 -3.56 -5.99
C GLY A 7 -13.66 -3.00 -7.41
N ILE A 8 -12.66 -3.25 -8.26
CA ILE A 8 -12.77 -2.96 -9.68
C ILE A 8 -13.80 -3.97 -10.19
N ALA A 9 -15.01 -3.49 -10.47
CA ALA A 9 -16.08 -4.33 -10.97
C ALA A 9 -15.58 -5.15 -12.16
N GLN A 10 -15.71 -6.47 -12.06
CA GLN A 10 -15.41 -7.40 -13.13
C GLN A 10 -16.27 -7.02 -14.34
N LEU A 11 -15.64 -6.50 -15.39
CA LEU A 11 -16.25 -6.52 -16.73
C LEU A 11 -16.32 -7.98 -17.14
N HIS A 12 -17.52 -8.56 -17.03
CA HIS A 12 -17.79 -9.93 -17.38
C HIS A 12 -17.73 -10.07 -18.91
N SER A 13 -16.63 -10.61 -19.46
CA SER A 13 -16.63 -11.18 -20.81
C SER A 13 -15.39 -12.05 -21.05
N ASN A 14 -15.56 -13.06 -21.92
CA ASN A 14 -14.67 -14.16 -22.26
C ASN A 14 -13.35 -13.76 -22.97
N THR A 15 -12.61 -12.79 -22.44
CA THR A 15 -11.46 -12.19 -23.12
C THR A 15 -10.21 -12.20 -22.26
N LEU A 16 -9.84 -13.36 -21.71
CA LEU A 16 -8.60 -13.54 -20.93
C LEU A 16 -7.36 -13.05 -21.71
N SER A 17 -7.39 -13.14 -23.04
CA SER A 17 -6.35 -12.59 -23.93
C SER A 17 -6.30 -11.06 -23.96
N LEU A 18 -7.45 -10.36 -23.93
CA LEU A 18 -7.49 -8.89 -23.97
C LEU A 18 -7.13 -8.25 -22.63
N LEU A 19 -7.39 -8.90 -21.49
CA LEU A 19 -6.97 -8.40 -20.18
C LEU A 19 -5.45 -8.50 -20.00
N HIS A 20 -4.84 -9.59 -20.48
CA HIS A 20 -3.38 -9.72 -20.52
C HIS A 20 -2.78 -8.69 -21.49
N ILE A 21 -3.39 -8.48 -22.66
CA ILE A 21 -2.95 -7.41 -23.57
C ILE A 21 -3.11 -6.04 -22.91
N PHE A 22 -4.20 -5.76 -22.20
CA PHE A 22 -4.40 -4.49 -21.49
C PHE A 22 -3.39 -4.29 -20.38
N MET A 23 -3.14 -5.30 -19.54
CA MET A 23 -2.13 -5.22 -18.47
C MET A 23 -0.72 -5.08 -19.05
N VAL A 24 -0.36 -5.86 -20.06
CA VAL A 24 0.92 -5.73 -20.76
C VAL A 24 1.02 -4.36 -21.44
N SER A 25 -0.04 -3.86 -22.08
CA SER A 25 -0.08 -2.52 -22.66
C SER A 25 0.02 -1.42 -21.60
N PHE A 26 -0.59 -1.58 -20.43
CA PHE A 26 -0.54 -0.68 -19.28
C PHE A 26 0.88 -0.61 -18.68
N PHE A 27 1.54 -1.77 -18.52
CA PHE A 27 2.91 -1.86 -18.04
C PHE A 27 3.95 -1.49 -19.13
N LEU A 28 3.65 -1.70 -20.41
CA LEU A 28 4.49 -1.25 -21.54
C LEU A 28 4.33 0.26 -21.77
N SER A 29 3.15 0.82 -21.52
CA SER A 29 2.93 2.25 -21.28
C SER A 29 3.39 2.69 -19.89
N LEU A 30 4.13 1.87 -19.13
CA LEU A 30 4.91 2.33 -17.98
C LEU A 30 6.40 2.41 -18.33
N LYS A 31 6.82 1.86 -19.49
CA LYS A 31 8.09 2.17 -20.14
C LYS A 31 7.94 3.46 -20.96
N ILE A 32 7.59 4.57 -20.31
CA ILE A 32 7.39 5.84 -21.02
C ILE A 32 8.69 6.67 -20.99
N PRO A 33 9.22 7.09 -22.15
CA PRO A 33 9.97 8.33 -22.24
C PRO A 33 9.00 9.47 -21.88
N SER A 34 8.98 9.89 -20.62
CA SER A 34 8.07 10.89 -20.02
C SER A 34 6.58 10.65 -20.26
N ALA A 35 5.90 10.05 -19.27
CA ALA A 35 4.45 10.03 -19.20
C ALA A 35 3.94 11.46 -18.98
N ASN A 36 3.45 12.12 -20.04
CA ASN A 36 2.82 13.44 -19.95
C ASN A 36 1.39 13.39 -19.35
N SER A 37 0.95 12.21 -18.90
CA SER A 37 -0.35 12.00 -18.29
C SER A 37 -0.16 11.29 -16.95
N SER A 38 -0.35 12.02 -15.86
CA SER A 38 -0.37 11.46 -14.51
C SER A 38 -1.64 10.63 -14.32
N LEU A 39 -1.49 9.44 -13.73
CA LEU A 39 -2.62 8.73 -13.16
C LEU A 39 -2.98 9.45 -11.85
N SER A 40 -4.22 9.94 -11.74
CA SER A 40 -4.72 10.56 -10.51
C SER A 40 -6.03 9.89 -10.09
N PHE A 41 -6.14 9.65 -8.79
CA PHE A 41 -7.36 9.25 -8.13
C PHE A 41 -7.55 10.18 -6.93
N SER A 42 -8.79 10.51 -6.61
CA SER A 42 -9.10 11.39 -5.48
C SER A 42 -10.14 10.73 -4.59
N PHE A 43 -9.78 10.55 -3.33
CA PHE A 43 -10.72 10.17 -2.27
C PHE A 43 -11.16 11.46 -1.57
N ASN A 44 -12.34 11.97 -1.94
CA ASN A 44 -12.82 13.27 -1.44
C ASN A 44 -13.39 13.19 -0.01
N ASN A 45 -13.64 11.98 0.49
CA ASN A 45 -14.10 11.75 1.85
C ASN A 45 -13.84 10.30 2.25
N PHE A 46 -13.44 10.08 3.50
CA PHE A 46 -13.52 8.77 4.13
C PHE A 46 -14.85 8.74 4.89
N ASP A 47 -15.86 8.05 4.35
CA ASP A 47 -17.12 7.91 5.08
C ASP A 47 -16.94 6.86 6.19
N PRO A 48 -17.07 7.19 7.48
CA PRO A 48 -16.96 6.20 8.56
C PRO A 48 -18.03 5.11 8.48
N ASN A 49 -19.14 5.37 7.77
CA ASN A 49 -20.19 4.38 7.52
C ASN A 49 -20.01 3.67 6.17
N GLY A 50 -19.00 4.05 5.38
CA GLY A 50 -18.67 3.37 4.15
C GLY A 50 -18.11 1.98 4.44
N HIS A 51 -18.86 0.93 4.10
CA HIS A 51 -18.48 -0.48 4.30
C HIS A 51 -17.24 -0.94 3.51
N GLN A 52 -16.47 -0.03 2.92
CA GLN A 52 -15.32 -0.33 2.07
C GLN A 52 -13.97 -0.10 2.76
N ILE A 53 -13.95 0.58 3.91
CA ILE A 53 -12.71 0.79 4.70
C ILE A 53 -12.77 -0.09 5.94
N HIS A 54 -11.81 -1.00 6.04
CA HIS A 54 -11.59 -1.83 7.22
C HIS A 54 -10.51 -1.17 8.08
N PHE A 55 -10.84 -0.86 9.33
CA PHE A 55 -9.91 -0.29 10.30
C PHE A 55 -9.48 -1.36 11.30
N GLU A 56 -8.16 -1.48 11.48
CA GLU A 56 -7.54 -2.41 12.40
C GLU A 56 -6.82 -1.67 13.53
N GLU A 57 -6.90 -2.26 14.72
CA GLU A 57 -6.28 -1.81 15.97
C GLU A 57 -6.61 -0.36 16.35
N GLN A 58 -5.63 0.54 16.26
CA GLN A 58 -5.75 1.94 16.65
C GLN A 58 -6.18 2.85 15.50
N ALA A 59 -6.25 2.33 14.27
CA ALA A 59 -6.69 3.10 13.13
C ALA A 59 -8.16 3.52 13.31
N SER A 60 -8.46 4.78 13.02
CA SER A 60 -9.82 5.30 13.16
C SER A 60 -10.07 6.45 12.20
N TYR A 61 -11.35 6.62 11.85
CA TYR A 61 -11.80 7.85 11.21
C TYR A 61 -11.91 8.98 12.24
N SER A 62 -11.39 10.15 11.89
CA SER A 62 -11.54 11.38 12.67
C SER A 62 -12.59 12.28 12.03
N GLY A 63 -13.37 13.01 12.85
CA GLY A 63 -14.45 13.89 12.41
C GLY A 63 -13.99 15.09 11.56
N ASP A 64 -12.68 15.29 11.45
CA ASP A 64 -12.01 16.21 10.52
C ASP A 64 -11.85 15.65 9.09
N LYS A 65 -12.47 14.49 8.79
CA LYS A 65 -12.40 13.78 7.51
C LYS A 65 -11.04 13.15 7.21
N ALA A 66 -10.23 12.86 8.23
CA ALA A 66 -8.97 12.14 8.09
C ALA A 66 -9.03 10.70 8.62
N ILE A 67 -8.10 9.87 8.15
CA ILE A 67 -7.78 8.59 8.79
C ILE A 67 -6.61 8.82 9.75
N HIS A 68 -6.83 8.55 11.03
CA HIS A 68 -5.78 8.54 12.04
C HIS A 68 -5.26 7.12 12.20
N LEU A 69 -3.96 6.91 12.02
CA LEU A 69 -3.34 5.58 12.13
C LEU A 69 -2.89 5.23 13.54
N THR A 70 -2.58 6.23 14.37
CA THR A 70 -2.25 6.08 15.79
C THR A 70 -3.01 7.12 16.62
N ARG A 71 -3.37 6.75 17.85
CA ARG A 71 -4.05 7.65 18.81
C ARG A 71 -3.10 8.35 19.78
N ASN A 72 -1.83 7.93 19.89
CA ASN A 72 -0.99 8.31 21.01
C ASN A 72 0.44 8.66 20.59
N GLN A 73 0.91 9.84 21.00
CA GLN A 73 2.27 10.35 20.73
C GLN A 73 3.33 9.75 21.66
N ASN A 74 2.92 9.02 22.71
CA ASN A 74 3.84 8.48 23.73
C ASN A 74 4.46 7.11 23.39
N PHE A 75 4.15 6.53 22.24
CA PHE A 75 4.76 5.28 21.75
C PHE A 75 5.59 5.57 20.51
N SER A 76 6.59 4.72 20.22
CA SER A 76 7.26 4.71 18.92
C SER A 76 6.20 4.68 17.82
N TYR A 77 6.21 5.68 16.94
CA TYR A 77 5.36 5.70 15.76
C TYR A 77 5.86 4.67 14.76
N GLY A 78 4.94 4.12 13.95
CA GLY A 78 5.26 3.04 13.00
C GLY A 78 4.07 2.11 12.75
N ASP A 79 4.13 1.25 11.74
CA ASP A 79 5.21 1.14 10.73
C ASP A 79 4.96 2.02 9.47
N GLY A 80 3.72 2.45 9.22
CA GLY A 80 3.40 3.34 8.09
C GLY A 80 2.05 3.05 7.44
N LEU A 81 1.90 3.47 6.18
CA LEU A 81 0.74 3.18 5.32
C LEU A 81 1.17 2.97 3.87
N GLY A 82 0.31 2.37 3.05
CA GLY A 82 0.58 2.31 1.61
C GLY A 82 -0.65 2.13 0.74
N PHE A 83 -0.49 2.47 -0.53
CA PHE A 83 -1.47 2.25 -1.59
C PHE A 83 -0.97 1.12 -2.48
N PHE A 84 -1.75 0.07 -2.61
CA PHE A 84 -1.29 -1.14 -3.27
C PHE A 84 -2.24 -1.66 -4.34
N LEU A 85 -1.67 -2.44 -5.26
CA LEU A 85 -2.35 -3.26 -6.24
C LEU A 85 -1.93 -4.71 -6.00
N ALA A 86 -2.91 -5.60 -5.91
CA ALA A 86 -2.69 -7.04 -5.79
C ALA A 86 -3.69 -7.80 -6.68
N PRO A 87 -3.41 -9.06 -7.06
CA PRO A 87 -4.37 -9.90 -7.74
C PRO A 87 -5.74 -9.93 -7.04
N ASN A 88 -6.81 -9.96 -7.83
CA ASN A 88 -8.15 -10.09 -7.26
C ASN A 88 -8.26 -11.41 -6.48
N GLY A 89 -8.78 -11.34 -5.26
CA GLY A 89 -8.83 -12.49 -4.35
C GLY A 89 -7.55 -12.73 -3.55
N THR A 90 -6.54 -11.85 -3.63
CA THR A 90 -5.43 -11.83 -2.67
C THR A 90 -6.00 -11.74 -1.26
N GLN A 91 -5.69 -12.74 -0.44
CA GLN A 91 -5.98 -12.73 0.98
C GLN A 91 -4.76 -12.17 1.71
N LEU A 92 -4.99 -11.26 2.66
CA LEU A 92 -3.93 -10.83 3.54
C LEU A 92 -3.46 -12.03 4.38
N PRO A 93 -2.17 -12.13 4.72
CA PRO A 93 -1.67 -13.22 5.54
C PRO A 93 -2.42 -13.26 6.87
N LEU A 94 -2.84 -14.44 7.31
CA LEU A 94 -3.60 -14.61 8.56
C LEU A 94 -2.71 -14.45 9.81
N ASP A 95 -1.40 -14.46 9.64
CA ASP A 95 -0.37 -14.51 10.67
C ASP A 95 0.54 -13.26 10.68
N VAL A 96 0.02 -12.10 10.30
CA VAL A 96 0.71 -10.82 10.46
C VAL A 96 0.76 -10.47 11.96
N THR A 97 1.95 -10.57 12.57
CA THR A 97 2.16 -10.37 14.02
C THR A 97 2.85 -9.03 14.36
N GLY A 98 2.83 -8.06 13.44
CA GLY A 98 3.60 -6.81 13.50
C GLY A 98 3.45 -5.99 12.22
N GLY A 99 4.02 -4.79 12.14
CA GLY A 99 3.67 -3.82 11.08
C GLY A 99 4.65 -3.67 9.92
N SER A 100 5.87 -4.23 10.00
CA SER A 100 6.93 -4.06 8.98
C SER A 100 6.58 -4.58 7.58
N GLY A 101 5.57 -5.44 7.47
CA GLY A 101 5.03 -5.89 6.18
C GLY A 101 3.88 -5.02 5.64
N LEU A 102 3.54 -3.93 6.32
CA LEU A 102 2.38 -3.08 6.09
C LEU A 102 1.11 -3.92 5.80
N GLY A 103 0.92 -5.00 6.57
CA GLY A 103 -0.23 -5.90 6.45
C GLY A 103 -0.31 -6.72 5.16
N LEU A 104 0.61 -6.53 4.20
CA LEU A 104 0.62 -7.24 2.92
C LEU A 104 1.41 -8.54 2.97
N VAL A 105 2.42 -8.62 3.83
CA VAL A 105 3.33 -9.76 3.95
C VAL A 105 3.65 -10.08 5.40
N SER A 106 4.09 -11.32 5.63
CA SER A 106 4.55 -11.77 6.94
C SER A 106 5.91 -11.15 7.31
N ASN A 107 6.12 -10.89 8.60
CA ASN A 107 7.23 -10.10 9.14
C ASN A 107 8.58 -10.84 9.20
N ASN A 108 8.86 -11.67 8.19
CA ASN A 108 10.02 -12.55 8.16
C ASN A 108 10.80 -12.38 6.84
N GLN A 109 11.79 -13.24 6.56
CA GLN A 109 12.57 -13.17 5.32
C GLN A 109 11.72 -13.27 4.03
N GLN A 110 10.50 -13.80 4.12
CA GLN A 110 9.54 -13.85 3.01
C GLN A 110 9.00 -12.47 2.63
N ALA A 111 9.02 -11.47 3.53
CA ALA A 111 8.70 -10.09 3.18
C ALA A 111 9.62 -9.56 2.07
N LEU A 112 10.88 -9.99 2.07
CA LEU A 112 11.91 -9.47 1.17
C LEU A 112 12.12 -10.36 -0.06
N ASN A 113 12.06 -11.69 0.11
CA ASN A 113 12.51 -12.65 -0.91
C ASN A 113 11.56 -13.84 -1.08
N SER A 114 10.26 -13.59 -1.29
CA SER A 114 9.27 -14.63 -1.57
C SER A 114 8.81 -14.58 -3.04
N THR A 115 8.69 -15.74 -3.68
CA THR A 115 8.05 -15.86 -4.99
C THR A 115 6.53 -15.82 -4.93
N GLY A 116 5.94 -15.93 -3.73
CA GLY A 116 4.49 -15.85 -3.51
C GLY A 116 3.96 -14.44 -3.30
N ASN A 117 4.84 -13.44 -3.19
CA ASN A 117 4.44 -12.05 -3.07
C ASN A 117 4.05 -11.53 -4.45
N HIS A 118 2.80 -11.11 -4.60
CA HIS A 118 2.28 -10.53 -5.84
C HIS A 118 1.58 -9.22 -5.52
N PHE A 119 2.37 -8.15 -5.39
CA PHE A 119 1.84 -6.82 -5.12
C PHE A 119 2.74 -5.74 -5.70
N PHE A 120 2.14 -4.60 -5.98
CA PHE A 120 2.80 -3.32 -6.16
C PHE A 120 2.30 -2.41 -5.02
N ILE A 121 3.19 -1.72 -4.33
CA ILE A 121 2.83 -0.77 -3.28
C ILE A 121 3.64 0.52 -3.43
N VAL A 122 2.97 1.66 -3.21
CA VAL A 122 3.62 2.91 -2.83
C VAL A 122 3.47 3.03 -1.32
N GLU A 123 4.57 2.89 -0.60
CA GLU A 123 4.62 2.95 0.86
C GLU A 123 5.02 4.34 1.35
N PHE A 124 4.49 4.69 2.52
CA PHE A 124 4.83 5.85 3.32
C PHE A 124 5.24 5.29 4.67
N ASP A 125 6.52 4.98 4.79
CA ASP A 125 7.10 4.24 5.90
C ASP A 125 7.70 5.23 6.92
N THR A 126 7.35 5.03 8.18
CA THR A 126 7.76 5.88 9.30
C THR A 126 8.54 5.10 10.35
N PHE A 127 8.94 3.86 10.08
CA PHE A 127 9.67 3.03 11.02
C PHE A 127 10.85 2.34 10.32
N PRO A 128 12.10 2.67 10.67
CA PRO A 128 13.26 2.17 9.95
C PRO A 128 13.56 0.71 10.32
N ASN A 129 12.93 -0.26 9.63
CA ASN A 129 13.26 -1.66 9.80
C ASN A 129 14.70 -1.94 9.31
N ALA A 130 15.18 -3.18 9.49
CA ALA A 130 16.57 -3.52 9.20
C ALA A 130 16.97 -3.35 7.72
N TRP A 131 15.99 -3.35 6.81
CA TRP A 131 16.20 -3.16 5.37
C TRP A 131 15.98 -1.73 4.89
N ASP A 132 15.56 -0.82 5.77
CA ASP A 132 15.20 0.55 5.42
C ASP A 132 16.30 1.59 5.68
N PRO A 133 16.20 2.76 5.04
CA PRO A 133 16.89 3.97 5.45
C PRO A 133 16.64 4.30 6.92
N LYS A 134 17.54 5.08 7.54
CA LYS A 134 17.42 5.51 8.95
C LYS A 134 16.48 6.70 9.16
N HIS A 135 15.57 6.95 8.24
CA HIS A 135 14.64 8.06 8.24
C HIS A 135 13.33 7.63 7.56
N ASP A 136 12.26 8.36 7.83
CA ASP A 136 10.99 8.23 7.11
C ASP A 136 11.20 8.36 5.60
N HIS A 137 10.47 7.54 4.85
CA HIS A 137 10.63 7.49 3.41
C HIS A 137 9.33 7.14 2.69
N VAL A 138 9.26 7.54 1.43
CA VAL A 138 8.28 7.03 0.48
C VAL A 138 9.00 6.04 -0.42
N GLY A 139 8.46 4.82 -0.53
CA GLY A 139 9.01 3.73 -1.33
C GLY A 139 8.06 3.25 -2.43
N ILE A 140 8.63 2.80 -3.54
CA ILE A 140 7.90 2.01 -4.56
C ILE A 140 8.41 0.59 -4.46
N ASN A 141 7.52 -0.37 -4.17
CA ASN A 141 7.92 -1.74 -3.93
C ASN A 141 7.14 -2.70 -4.84
N ILE A 142 7.85 -3.72 -5.33
CA ILE A 142 7.33 -4.69 -6.30
C ILE A 142 7.66 -6.09 -5.78
N ASN A 143 6.63 -6.82 -5.35
CA ASN A 143 6.72 -8.19 -4.83
C ASN A 143 7.66 -8.37 -3.63
N SER A 144 8.10 -7.30 -2.99
CA SER A 144 9.06 -7.27 -1.88
C SER A 144 8.76 -6.04 -1.03
N MET A 145 9.07 -6.07 0.27
CA MET A 145 9.11 -4.85 1.11
C MET A 145 10.42 -4.07 0.97
N LYS A 146 11.37 -4.57 0.18
CA LYS A 146 12.50 -3.75 -0.24
C LYS A 146 12.06 -2.92 -1.44
N PHE A 147 12.08 -1.60 -1.30
CA PHE A 147 11.77 -0.70 -2.41
C PHE A 147 12.74 -0.88 -3.60
N VAL A 148 12.22 -0.63 -4.80
CA VAL A 148 13.01 -0.46 -6.02
C VAL A 148 13.42 1.00 -6.23
N GLU A 149 12.64 1.94 -5.70
CA GLU A 149 12.90 3.38 -5.71
C GLU A 149 12.38 3.98 -4.40
N ASN A 150 13.09 4.96 -3.84
CA ASN A 150 12.66 5.64 -2.62
C ASN A 150 13.04 7.13 -2.63
N MET A 151 12.40 7.88 -1.74
CA MET A 151 12.84 9.22 -1.39
C MET A 151 12.62 9.50 0.09
N THR A 152 13.44 10.37 0.68
CA THR A 152 13.21 10.88 2.03
C THR A 152 11.86 11.57 2.10
N TRP A 153 11.06 11.19 3.08
CA TRP A 153 9.80 11.84 3.39
C TRP A 153 10.01 12.78 4.57
N LEU A 154 9.84 14.08 4.34
CA LEU A 154 9.80 15.07 5.42
C LEU A 154 8.44 15.03 6.09
N SER A 155 8.17 13.92 6.78
CA SER A 155 6.96 13.79 7.58
C SER A 155 7.04 14.84 8.70
N HIS A 156 5.96 15.59 8.91
CA HIS A 156 5.85 16.52 10.05
C HIS A 156 5.32 15.77 11.29
N ILE A 157 5.72 14.51 11.45
CA ILE A 157 5.40 13.71 12.63
C ILE A 157 6.27 14.28 13.75
N LEU A 158 5.63 14.97 14.69
CA LEU A 158 6.33 15.51 15.86
C LEU A 158 6.66 14.34 16.79
N GLU A 159 7.95 14.14 17.05
CA GLU A 159 8.45 13.29 18.15
C GLU A 159 8.10 13.86 19.53
#